data_AF-A0A3D8IX29-F1
#
_entry.id   AF-A0A3D8IX29-F1
#
_cell.length_a   1.000
_cell.length_b   1.000
_cell.length_c   1.000
_cell.angle_alpha   90.00
_cell.angle_beta   90.00
_cell.angle_gamma   90.00
#
_symmetry.space_group_name_H-M   'P 1'
#
loop_
_entity.id
_entity.type
_entity.pdbx_description
1 polymer ?
#
loop_
_entity_poly.entity_id
_entity_poly.type
_entity_poly.pdbx_seq_one_letter_code
_entity_poly.pdbx_strand_id
1 'polypeptide(L)'
;MKGWNEFEIGSVLFPFESSEDGIKIQEKMPENRVYTENSSKSASVAHWRVQKPVHNQDICINCFNCWVYCPDAAILARDEKLKGVDYVHCKGCGVCVQVCPTNPKSLLMFDENEENTDALAKWPKKESK
;
A
#
# COMPACT_ATOMS: atom_id res chain seq x y z
N MET A 1 14.79 28.74 -25.30
CA MET A 1 14.97 27.54 -24.44
C MET A 1 14.14 27.79 -23.20
N LYS A 2 13.16 26.93 -22.90
CA LYS A 2 12.28 27.08 -21.72
C LYS A 2 13.11 26.96 -20.43
N GLY A 3 12.66 27.63 -19.36
CA GLY A 3 13.34 27.60 -18.06
C GLY A 3 13.33 26.20 -17.43
N TRP A 4 14.25 25.92 -16.50
CA TRP A 4 14.30 24.62 -15.77
C TRP A 4 13.02 24.32 -14.96
N ASN A 5 12.18 25.35 -14.75
CA ASN A 5 10.89 25.30 -14.09
C ASN A 5 9.68 25.27 -15.06
N GLU A 6 9.92 25.23 -16.37
CA GLU A 6 8.87 25.26 -17.39
C GLU A 6 8.79 23.89 -18.08
N PHE A 7 7.77 23.11 -17.73
CA PHE A 7 7.50 21.83 -18.40
C PHE A 7 6.91 22.04 -19.80
N GLU A 8 7.40 21.29 -20.78
CA GLU A 8 6.72 21.16 -22.07
C GLU A 8 5.52 20.23 -21.93
N ILE A 9 4.39 20.59 -22.53
CA ILE A 9 3.23 19.69 -22.63
C ILE A 9 3.69 18.47 -23.44
N GLY A 10 3.78 17.30 -22.79
CA GLY A 10 4.37 16.06 -23.33
C GLY A 10 5.71 15.64 -22.69
N SER A 11 6.38 16.49 -21.93
CA SER A 11 7.60 16.15 -21.17
C SER A 11 7.34 15.28 -19.92
N VAL A 12 6.07 15.18 -19.51
CA VAL A 12 5.59 14.24 -18.50
C VAL A 12 4.62 13.29 -19.19
N LEU A 13 5.09 12.09 -19.53
CA LEU A 13 4.23 11.01 -20.00
C LEU A 13 3.57 10.37 -18.79
N PHE A 14 2.27 10.63 -18.62
CA PHE A 14 1.51 9.90 -17.62
C PHE A 14 1.25 8.47 -18.12
N PRO A 15 1.44 7.43 -17.29
CA PRO A 15 1.31 6.03 -17.71
C PRO A 15 -0.16 5.59 -17.71
N PHE A 16 -1.04 6.39 -18.31
CA PHE A 16 -2.47 6.14 -18.39
C PHE A 16 -2.86 5.68 -19.80
N GLU A 17 -3.80 4.75 -19.87
CA GLU A 17 -4.17 4.05 -21.10
C GLU A 17 -5.11 4.87 -22.00
N SER A 18 -5.74 5.92 -21.46
CA SER A 18 -6.82 6.64 -22.14
C SER A 18 -6.35 7.86 -22.94
N SER A 19 -7.12 8.18 -23.98
CA SER A 19 -7.11 9.46 -24.71
C SER A 19 -7.75 10.61 -23.91
N GLU A 20 -8.09 10.40 -22.63
CA GLU A 20 -8.65 11.43 -21.76
C GLU A 20 -7.57 12.43 -21.32
N ASP A 21 -7.98 13.68 -21.06
CA ASP A 21 -7.09 14.68 -20.49
C ASP A 21 -6.43 14.16 -19.20
N GLY A 22 -5.10 14.17 -19.17
CA GLY A 22 -4.34 13.67 -18.02
C GLY A 22 -4.68 14.35 -16.68
N ILE A 23 -5.27 15.55 -16.72
CA ILE A 23 -5.80 16.26 -15.54
C ILE A 23 -7.01 15.53 -14.94
N LYS A 24 -7.97 15.11 -15.76
CA LYS A 24 -9.18 14.39 -15.31
C LYS A 24 -8.84 13.03 -14.71
N ILE A 25 -7.77 12.40 -15.20
CA ILE A 25 -7.29 11.13 -14.66
C ILE A 25 -6.65 11.32 -13.28
N GLN A 26 -5.97 12.45 -13.05
CA GLN A 26 -5.38 12.77 -11.75
C GLN A 26 -6.44 13.03 -10.68
N GLU A 27 -7.60 13.57 -11.05
CA GLU A 27 -8.75 13.74 -10.15
C GLU A 27 -9.34 12.41 -9.67
N LYS A 28 -9.16 11.32 -10.43
CA LYS A 28 -9.59 9.98 -10.01
C LYS A 28 -8.65 9.44 -8.92
N MET A 29 -9.22 8.73 -7.95
CA MET A 29 -8.42 8.00 -6.95
C MET A 29 -7.50 6.97 -7.64
N PRO A 30 -6.29 6.68 -7.11
CA PRO A 30 -5.28 5.86 -7.80
C PRO A 30 -5.75 4.51 -8.32
N GLU A 31 -6.69 3.84 -7.64
CA GLU A 31 -7.28 2.55 -7.99
C GLU A 31 -8.30 2.63 -9.13
N ASN A 32 -8.88 3.80 -9.37
CA ASN A 32 -9.87 4.06 -10.41
C ASN A 32 -9.22 4.63 -11.69
N ARG A 33 -7.89 4.74 -11.70
CA ARG A 33 -7.12 5.16 -12.86
C ARG A 33 -6.83 3.96 -13.73
N VAL A 34 -7.01 4.12 -15.04
CA VAL A 34 -6.65 3.10 -16.02
C VAL A 34 -5.19 3.34 -16.42
N TYR A 35 -4.32 2.43 -15.98
CA TYR A 35 -2.89 2.50 -16.31
C TYR A 35 -2.59 1.66 -17.54
N THR A 36 -1.58 2.05 -18.31
CA THR A 36 -1.05 1.23 -19.40
C THR A 36 -0.43 -0.06 -18.86
N GLU A 37 -0.41 -1.13 -19.67
CA GLU A 37 0.24 -2.40 -19.34
C GLU A 37 1.71 -2.26 -18.88
N ASN A 38 2.45 -1.28 -19.41
CA ASN A 38 3.85 -1.01 -19.07
C ASN A 38 4.05 -0.24 -17.75
N SER A 39 2.97 0.07 -17.03
CA SER A 39 3.03 0.78 -15.76
C SER A 39 3.55 -0.12 -14.64
N SER A 40 4.23 0.45 -13.65
CA SER A 40 4.57 -0.30 -12.43
C SER A 40 3.32 -0.71 -11.64
N LYS A 41 2.15 -0.13 -11.92
CA LYS A 41 0.86 -0.48 -11.27
C LYS A 41 0.25 -1.78 -11.80
N SER A 42 0.58 -2.20 -13.02
CA SER A 42 0.15 -3.48 -13.58
C SER A 42 1.11 -4.62 -13.24
N ALA A 43 2.33 -4.32 -12.79
CA ALA A 43 3.34 -5.31 -12.44
C ALA A 43 3.15 -5.89 -11.04
N SER A 44 3.14 -7.22 -10.92
CA SER A 44 3.10 -7.92 -9.62
C SER A 44 4.50 -8.22 -9.08
N VAL A 45 4.72 -7.90 -7.81
CA VAL A 45 5.93 -8.27 -7.05
C VAL A 45 5.63 -9.24 -5.91
N ALA A 46 4.43 -9.84 -5.90
CA ALA A 46 3.97 -10.71 -4.82
C ALA A 46 4.95 -11.87 -4.51
N HIS A 47 5.61 -12.39 -5.55
CA HIS A 47 6.58 -13.48 -5.47
C HIS A 47 7.89 -13.14 -4.72
N TRP A 48 8.10 -11.89 -4.30
CA TRP A 48 9.31 -11.48 -3.57
C TRP A 48 9.23 -11.83 -2.08
N ARG A 49 8.03 -12.08 -1.56
CA ARG A 49 7.80 -12.31 -0.14
C ARG A 49 8.14 -13.75 0.25
N VAL A 50 8.80 -13.86 1.40
CA VAL A 50 8.80 -15.09 2.21
C VAL A 50 7.75 -14.97 3.33
N GLN A 51 7.57 -13.75 3.85
CA GLN A 51 6.59 -13.42 4.87
C GLN A 51 5.77 -12.19 4.45
N LYS A 52 4.53 -12.09 4.94
CA LYS A 52 3.63 -10.97 4.68
C LYS A 52 3.11 -10.33 5.98
N PRO A 53 2.89 -9.01 5.99
CA PRO A 53 2.22 -8.34 7.10
C PRO A 53 0.71 -8.56 7.02
N VAL A 54 0.12 -9.12 8.08
CA VAL A 54 -1.34 -9.26 8.23
C VAL A 54 -1.86 -8.10 9.06
N HIS A 55 -2.96 -7.48 8.65
CA HIS A 55 -3.60 -6.35 9.33
C HIS A 55 -4.77 -6.82 10.19
N ASN A 56 -4.69 -6.59 11.50
CA ASN A 56 -5.79 -6.77 12.44
C ASN A 56 -6.53 -5.44 12.65
N GLN A 57 -7.71 -5.34 12.05
CA GLN A 57 -8.53 -4.13 12.07
C GLN A 57 -9.10 -3.82 13.47
N ASP A 58 -9.33 -4.83 14.31
CA ASP A 58 -9.93 -4.66 15.64
C ASP A 58 -8.99 -3.96 16.62
N ILE A 59 -7.68 -4.04 16.37
CA ILE A 59 -6.64 -3.39 17.19
C ILE A 59 -6.19 -2.06 16.57
N CYS A 60 -6.41 -1.89 15.27
CA CYS A 60 -5.91 -0.75 14.52
C CYS A 60 -6.60 0.56 14.94
N ILE A 61 -5.80 1.53 15.39
CA ILE A 61 -6.28 2.88 15.75
C ILE A 61 -6.27 3.86 14.58
N ASN A 62 -6.01 3.39 13.34
CA ASN A 62 -5.93 4.21 12.13
C ASN A 62 -4.99 5.44 12.27
N CYS A 63 -3.80 5.25 12.88
CA CYS A 63 -2.80 6.32 12.99
C CYS A 63 -2.01 6.60 11.70
N PHE A 64 -2.15 5.73 10.68
CA PHE A 64 -1.50 5.83 9.37
C PHE A 64 0.04 5.80 9.33
N ASN A 65 0.74 5.53 10.44
CA ASN A 65 2.19 5.35 10.42
C ASN A 65 2.63 4.33 9.35
N CYS A 66 2.03 3.14 9.35
CA CYS A 66 2.34 2.12 8.36
C CYS A 66 2.10 2.57 6.90
N TRP A 67 1.12 3.44 6.67
CA TRP A 67 0.83 4.00 5.35
C TRP A 67 1.91 4.99 4.92
N VAL A 68 2.29 5.92 5.79
CA VAL A 68 3.34 6.93 5.53
C VAL A 68 4.71 6.27 5.32
N TYR A 69 5.06 5.27 6.14
CA TYR A 69 6.38 4.64 6.11
C TYR A 69 6.51 3.49 5.10
N CYS A 70 5.44 3.10 4.39
CA CYS A 70 5.53 2.03 3.41
C CYS A 70 6.31 2.50 2.17
N PRO A 71 7.50 1.94 1.86
CA PRO A 71 8.31 2.41 0.74
C PRO A 71 7.68 2.11 -0.63
N ASP A 72 6.79 1.14 -0.70
CA ASP A 72 6.14 0.68 -1.94
C ASP A 72 4.67 1.15 -2.06
N ALA A 73 4.19 1.99 -1.14
CA ALA A 73 2.80 2.44 -1.09
C ALA A 73 1.76 1.29 -1.12
N ALA A 74 2.10 0.16 -0.49
CA ALA A 74 1.31 -1.07 -0.48
C ALA A 74 0.34 -1.18 0.71
N ILE A 75 0.09 -0.10 1.43
CA ILE A 75 -0.93 -0.05 2.50
C ILE A 75 -2.19 0.61 1.94
N LEU A 76 -3.32 -0.08 2.05
CA LEU A 76 -4.61 0.39 1.55
C LEU A 76 -5.31 1.21 2.63
N ALA A 77 -5.70 2.44 2.28
CA ALA A 77 -6.39 3.38 3.16
C ALA A 77 -7.60 4.00 2.45
N ARG A 78 -8.81 3.87 3.00
CA ARG A 78 -10.06 4.44 2.46
C ARG A 78 -10.98 4.88 3.58
N ASP A 79 -11.72 5.95 3.36
CA ASP A 79 -12.69 6.49 4.31
C ASP A 79 -12.06 6.69 5.71
N GLU A 80 -10.86 7.26 5.72
CA GLU A 80 -10.10 7.51 6.96
C GLU A 80 -9.80 6.24 7.78
N LYS A 81 -9.80 5.07 7.13
CA LYS A 81 -9.46 3.78 7.75
C LYS A 81 -8.46 2.99 6.93
N LEU A 82 -7.60 2.24 7.61
CA LEU A 82 -6.81 1.20 6.96
C LEU A 82 -7.73 0.04 6.55
N LYS A 83 -7.60 -0.39 5.29
CA LYS A 83 -8.34 -1.50 4.71
C LYS A 83 -7.49 -2.76 4.54
N GLY A 84 -6.18 -2.66 4.74
CA GLY A 84 -5.26 -3.80 4.67
C GLY A 84 -4.02 -3.50 3.85
N VAL A 85 -3.51 -4.53 3.21
CA VAL A 85 -2.25 -4.50 2.45
C VAL A 85 -2.53 -4.95 1.03
N ASP A 86 -1.97 -4.21 0.07
CA ASP A 86 -1.94 -4.62 -1.33
C ASP A 86 -0.87 -5.70 -1.51
N TYR A 87 -1.27 -6.97 -1.45
CA TYR A 87 -0.37 -8.10 -1.64
C TYR A 87 0.12 -8.29 -3.08
N VAL A 88 -0.38 -7.53 -4.07
CA VAL A 88 0.22 -7.52 -5.41
C VAL A 88 1.54 -6.76 -5.41
N HIS A 89 1.59 -5.65 -4.64
CA HIS A 89 2.70 -4.72 -4.61
C HIS A 89 3.55 -4.77 -3.32
N CYS A 90 3.10 -5.48 -2.29
CA CYS A 90 3.84 -5.62 -1.03
C CYS A 90 5.08 -6.52 -1.20
N LYS A 91 6.24 -6.06 -0.76
CA LYS A 91 7.48 -6.86 -0.76
C LYS A 91 7.77 -7.60 0.55
N GLY A 92 6.91 -7.47 1.56
CA GLY A 92 7.09 -8.17 2.83
C GLY A 92 8.24 -7.64 3.70
N CYS A 93 8.65 -6.38 3.53
CA CYS A 93 9.81 -5.80 4.22
C CYS A 93 9.64 -5.59 5.74
N GLY A 94 8.41 -5.67 6.28
CA GLY A 94 8.13 -5.54 7.71
C GLY A 94 8.19 -4.12 8.31
N VAL A 95 8.53 -3.09 7.53
CA VAL A 95 8.59 -1.69 8.03
C VAL A 95 7.26 -1.26 8.67
N CYS A 96 6.14 -1.60 8.04
CA CYS A 96 4.79 -1.30 8.54
C CYS A 96 4.51 -1.89 9.93
N VAL A 97 5.01 -3.10 10.20
CA VAL A 97 4.95 -3.76 11.51
C VAL A 97 5.86 -3.03 12.49
N GLN A 98 7.09 -2.68 12.09
CA GLN A 98 8.04 -2.01 12.97
C GLN A 98 7.50 -0.69 13.52
N VAL A 99 6.90 0.14 12.66
CA VAL A 99 6.40 1.49 13.01
C VAL A 99 5.01 1.50 13.64
N CYS A 100 4.32 0.36 13.72
CA CYS A 100 3.00 0.27 14.33
C CYS A 100 3.11 0.53 15.84
N PRO A 101 2.41 1.56 16.38
CA PRO A 101 2.58 1.97 17.78
C PRO A 101 1.68 1.22 18.76
N THR A 102 0.71 0.42 18.29
CA THR A 102 -0.22 -0.27 19.20
C THR A 102 0.48 -1.43 19.92
N ASN A 103 -0.03 -1.79 21.09
CA ASN A 103 0.42 -2.97 21.84
C ASN A 103 -0.80 -3.82 22.26
N PRO A 104 -0.99 -5.02 21.69
CA PRO A 104 -0.20 -5.61 20.61
C PRO A 104 -0.27 -4.78 19.32
N LYS A 105 0.70 -4.97 18.43
CA LYS A 105 0.71 -4.29 17.13
C LYS A 105 -0.51 -4.71 16.31
N SER A 106 -1.09 -3.79 15.54
CA SER A 106 -2.20 -4.08 14.62
C SER A 106 -1.72 -4.71 13.31
N LEU A 107 -0.42 -4.75 13.09
CA LEU A 107 0.23 -5.47 11.99
C LEU A 107 1.29 -6.40 12.57
N LEU A 108 1.32 -7.65 12.11
CA LEU A 108 2.35 -8.64 12.45
C LEU A 108 2.74 -9.42 11.19
N MET A 109 3.97 -9.95 11.16
CA MET A 109 4.47 -10.75 10.05
C MET A 109 4.08 -12.22 10.22
N PHE A 110 3.59 -12.84 9.15
CA PHE A 110 3.27 -14.26 9.05
C PHE A 110 3.89 -14.86 7.78
N ASP A 111 3.92 -16.19 7.67
CA ASP A 111 4.36 -16.86 6.45
C ASP A 111 3.49 -16.45 5.25
N GLU A 112 4.09 -16.34 4.06
CA GLU A 112 3.33 -15.98 2.85
C GLU A 112 2.19 -16.96 2.57
N ASN A 113 2.41 -18.25 2.83
CA ASN A 113 1.45 -19.31 2.54
C ASN A 113 0.38 -19.45 3.63
N GLU A 114 0.51 -18.74 4.74
CA GLU A 114 -0.49 -18.76 5.81
C GLU A 114 -1.69 -17.89 5.42
N GLU A 115 -2.91 -18.44 5.59
CA GLU A 115 -4.13 -17.70 5.34
C GLU A 115 -4.31 -16.58 6.38
N ASN A 116 -4.81 -15.43 5.92
CA ASN A 116 -4.98 -14.26 6.81
C ASN A 116 -5.93 -14.57 7.99
N THR A 117 -6.93 -15.44 7.79
CA THR A 117 -7.86 -15.85 8.85
C THR A 117 -7.16 -16.61 9.95
N ASP A 118 -6.22 -17.48 9.61
CA ASP A 118 -5.48 -18.31 10.55
C ASP A 118 -4.46 -17.47 11.31
N ALA A 119 -3.79 -16.55 10.61
CA ALA A 119 -2.91 -15.56 11.21
C ALA A 119 -3.64 -14.67 12.24
N LEU A 120 -4.85 -14.21 11.91
CA LEU A 120 -5.68 -13.40 12.81
C LEU A 120 -6.12 -14.19 14.07
N ALA A 121 -6.36 -15.51 13.95
CA ALA A 121 -6.70 -16.35 15.09
C ALA A 121 -5.54 -16.49 16.10
N LYS A 122 -4.29 -16.33 15.65
CA LYS A 122 -3.07 -16.46 16.47
C LYS A 122 -2.65 -15.15 17.14
N TRP A 123 -3.47 -14.10 17.10
CA TRP A 123 -3.04 -12.78 17.58
C TRP A 123 -2.74 -12.77 19.09
N PRO A 124 -1.62 -12.16 19.52
CA PRO A 124 -1.30 -12.06 20.93
C PRO A 124 -2.34 -11.23 21.69
N LYS A 125 -2.66 -11.65 22.92
CA LYS A 125 -3.52 -10.88 23.82
C LYS A 125 -2.78 -9.65 24.32
N LYS A 126 -3.53 -8.58 24.61
CA LYS A 126 -2.99 -7.39 25.24
C LYS A 126 -2.55 -7.71 26.67
N GLU A 127 -1.25 -7.70 26.90
CA GLU A 127 -0.69 -7.77 28.25
C GLU A 127 -0.94 -6.44 28.97
N SER A 128 -1.53 -6.52 30.16
CA SER A 128 -1.59 -5.37 31.07
C SER A 128 -0.19 -5.14 31.62
N LYS A 129 0.36 -3.96 31.33
CA LYS A 129 1.58 -3.46 32.00
C LYS A 129 1.30 -3.16 33.47
#